data_AF-A0A3M7SL14-F1
#
_entry.id   AF-A0A3M7SL14-F1
#
_cell.length_a   1.000
_cell.length_b   1.000
_cell.length_c   1.000
_cell.angle_alpha   90.00
_cell.angle_beta   90.00
_cell.angle_gamma   90.00
#
_symmetry.space_group_name_H-M   'P 1'
#
loop_
_entity.id
_entity.type
_entity.pdbx_description
1 polymer ?
#
loop_
_entity_poly.entity_id
_entity_poly.type
_entity_poly.pdbx_seq_one_letter_code
_entity_poly.pdbx_strand_id
1 'polypeptide(L)'
;MMEDFLNNISEEAPEIIYEIKSPKNFKNEENIFYRNKKKKSRGGYRPVLIAGSQLVQESYYLKSKFEVINSQYVSNPDLMMPQDIVSYYILCYLDQRYPNQLLENFNPISKNKVKSKFLIDVKFQPRNKNAISRLKKAGAETLFDVVNSFNLHSVPITARKTLINWYLDQYNLKLFINKIPSSKDVLQLQARSERCVSLIADKIDCLVLNERDPLSFLIHDLVHAFKMFNNEYLMRGQVGFCRAVLRLFYNDETREFLDRMCSTDTVFGNQFDYLISDMNSHPRHLFLYFKAILINGIKRKFNLGKEEFLNSNSLKEFNKIFDFILHAFGMNEMEKKISKKLILDENQHDCCSIDFSQLDNFFGLNYTKFCKYNNLCVSVILSNKRVSTVTS
;
A
#
# COMPACT_ATOMS: atom_id res chain seq x y z
N MET A 1 25.19 -22.76 -16.09
CA MET A 1 23.83 -23.11 -15.58
C MET A 1 22.88 -21.93 -15.54
N MET A 2 23.21 -20.84 -14.83
CA MET A 2 22.48 -19.57 -14.97
C MET A 2 22.90 -18.88 -16.26
N GLU A 3 24.19 -18.85 -16.58
CA GLU A 3 24.70 -18.36 -17.88
C GLU A 3 23.95 -18.94 -19.10
N ASP A 4 23.58 -20.22 -19.10
CA ASP A 4 22.79 -20.82 -20.21
C ASP A 4 21.35 -20.26 -20.30
N PHE A 5 20.75 -19.85 -19.18
CA PHE A 5 19.46 -19.15 -19.18
C PHE A 5 19.61 -17.71 -19.68
N LEU A 6 20.76 -17.10 -19.42
CA LEU A 6 21.04 -15.69 -19.67
C LEU A 6 21.51 -15.42 -21.09
N ASN A 7 22.24 -16.37 -21.65
CA ASN A 7 22.73 -16.33 -23.03
C ASN A 7 21.65 -16.66 -24.07
N ASN A 8 20.48 -17.17 -23.65
CA ASN A 8 19.37 -17.52 -24.53
C ASN A 8 18.26 -16.44 -24.59
N ILE A 9 18.53 -15.23 -24.10
CA ILE A 9 17.64 -14.08 -24.20
C ILE A 9 18.37 -13.03 -25.06
N SER A 10 18.40 -13.20 -26.39
CA SER A 10 18.94 -12.20 -27.32
C SER A 10 17.89 -11.70 -28.30
N GLU A 11 17.75 -10.37 -28.30
CA GLU A 11 17.61 -9.47 -29.45
C GLU A 11 16.75 -9.95 -30.63
N GLU A 12 15.43 -9.83 -30.49
CA GLU A 12 14.52 -9.28 -31.51
C GLU A 12 13.09 -9.34 -30.94
N ALA A 13 12.66 -8.25 -30.29
CA ALA A 13 11.26 -8.06 -29.94
C ALA A 13 10.72 -6.90 -30.80
N PRO A 14 9.69 -7.12 -31.65
CA PRO A 14 9.08 -6.03 -32.38
C PRO A 14 8.42 -5.04 -31.41
N GLU A 15 8.58 -3.74 -31.67
CA GLU A 15 7.85 -2.67 -30.96
C GLU A 15 6.34 -2.85 -31.17
N ILE A 16 5.67 -3.46 -30.19
CA ILE A 16 4.22 -3.43 -30.11
C ILE A 16 3.85 -2.45 -29.00
N ILE A 17 3.43 -1.25 -29.41
CA ILE A 17 2.89 -0.21 -28.53
C ILE A 17 1.51 -0.69 -28.04
N TYR A 18 1.43 -1.15 -26.79
CA TYR A 18 0.15 -1.43 -26.14
C TYR A 18 -0.29 -0.24 -25.29
N GLU A 19 -1.50 0.26 -25.56
CA GLU A 19 -2.21 1.20 -24.70
C GLU A 19 -2.60 0.48 -23.39
N ILE A 20 -1.92 0.83 -22.29
CA ILE A 20 -2.14 0.20 -20.98
C ILE A 20 -3.51 0.60 -20.43
N LYS A 21 -4.50 -0.28 -20.56
CA LYS A 21 -5.74 -0.20 -19.77
C LYS A 21 -5.57 -1.05 -18.52
N SER A 22 -5.60 -0.40 -17.35
CA SER A 22 -5.60 -1.03 -16.03
C SER A 22 -6.57 -2.23 -15.99
N PRO A 23 -6.17 -3.40 -15.43
CA PRO A 23 -7.00 -4.59 -15.47
C PRO A 23 -8.26 -4.41 -14.62
N LYS A 24 -9.40 -4.15 -15.25
CA LYS A 24 -10.72 -4.02 -14.60
C LYS A 24 -11.33 -5.34 -14.12
N ASN A 25 -10.67 -6.48 -14.26
CA ASN A 25 -11.29 -7.82 -14.10
C ASN A 25 -10.65 -8.70 -13.02
N PHE A 26 -10.64 -8.24 -11.76
CA PHE A 26 -10.45 -9.09 -10.57
C PHE A 26 -11.58 -8.92 -9.53
N LYS A 27 -12.78 -8.49 -9.96
CA LYS A 27 -13.92 -8.19 -9.08
C LYS A 27 -14.77 -9.40 -8.64
N ASN A 28 -14.42 -10.64 -9.00
CA ASN A 28 -15.38 -11.75 -8.89
C ASN A 28 -15.21 -12.71 -7.70
N GLU A 29 -14.21 -12.56 -6.83
CA GLU A 29 -14.07 -13.43 -5.64
C GLU A 29 -14.52 -12.79 -4.32
N GLU A 30 -14.87 -11.50 -4.28
CA GLU A 30 -15.47 -10.87 -3.09
C GLU A 30 -16.98 -11.13 -2.94
N ASN A 31 -17.61 -11.91 -3.82
CA ASN A 31 -19.08 -12.05 -3.91
C ASN A 31 -19.69 -13.31 -3.27
N ILE A 32 -18.95 -14.10 -2.48
CA ILE A 32 -19.50 -15.31 -1.82
C ILE A 32 -20.22 -15.01 -0.49
N PHE A 33 -20.16 -13.78 0.02
CA PHE A 33 -21.09 -13.31 1.06
C PHE A 33 -22.01 -12.24 0.46
N TYR A 34 -23.32 -12.32 0.74
CA TYR A 34 -24.41 -11.41 0.37
C TYR A 34 -25.28 -11.78 -0.85
N ARG A 35 -26.18 -12.75 -0.67
CA ARG A 35 -27.58 -12.59 -1.13
C ARG A 35 -28.48 -12.31 0.06
N ASN A 36 -28.67 -11.02 0.34
CA ASN A 36 -29.88 -10.48 0.95
C ASN A 36 -29.87 -8.96 0.76
N LYS A 37 -30.94 -8.42 0.17
CA LYS A 37 -31.16 -6.98 -0.04
C LYS A 37 -31.12 -6.23 1.31
N LYS A 38 -29.93 -5.82 1.77
CA LYS A 38 -29.77 -5.04 3.01
C LYS A 38 -29.79 -3.55 2.69
N LYS A 39 -30.45 -2.79 3.57
CA LYS A 39 -30.42 -1.32 3.65
C LYS A 39 -29.02 -0.79 3.34
N LYS A 40 -28.93 0.21 2.44
CA LYS A 40 -27.67 0.91 2.09
C LYS A 40 -26.91 1.24 3.38
N SER A 41 -25.78 0.57 3.63
CA SER A 41 -24.94 0.90 4.76
C SER A 41 -24.43 2.33 4.59
N ARG A 42 -24.75 3.21 5.55
CA ARG A 42 -24.09 4.50 5.67
C ARG A 42 -22.60 4.22 5.89
N GLY A 43 -21.73 4.69 4.99
CA GLY A 43 -20.27 4.61 5.17
C GLY A 43 -19.46 3.89 4.07
N GLY A 44 -20.08 3.44 2.97
CA GLY A 44 -19.31 2.97 1.81
C GLY A 44 -18.57 4.13 1.14
N TYR A 45 -17.24 4.10 1.14
CA TYR A 45 -16.41 5.06 0.41
C TYR A 45 -16.79 5.03 -1.08
N ARG A 46 -17.31 6.13 -1.60
CA ARG A 46 -17.33 6.36 -3.04
C ARG A 46 -16.06 7.12 -3.36
N PRO A 47 -15.21 6.66 -4.30
CA PRO A 47 -14.17 7.52 -4.83
C PRO A 47 -14.89 8.74 -5.40
N VAL A 48 -14.77 9.88 -4.72
CA VAL A 48 -15.36 11.13 -5.20
C VAL A 48 -14.40 11.64 -6.24
N LEU A 49 -14.52 11.14 -7.46
CA LEU A 49 -13.84 11.72 -8.60
C LEU A 49 -14.48 13.08 -8.87
N ILE A 50 -13.82 14.12 -8.39
CA ILE A 50 -14.13 15.51 -8.68
C ILE A 50 -13.61 15.82 -10.09
N ALA A 51 -14.36 16.59 -10.87
CA ALA A 51 -13.91 16.99 -12.20
C ALA A 51 -12.63 17.86 -12.09
N GLY A 52 -11.68 17.72 -13.02
CA GLY A 52 -10.43 18.48 -12.98
C GLY A 52 -10.64 20.01 -12.88
N SER A 53 -11.68 20.54 -13.53
CA SER A 53 -12.05 21.96 -13.42
C SER A 53 -12.45 22.38 -12.00
N GLN A 54 -13.07 21.49 -11.23
CA GLN A 54 -13.43 21.73 -9.83
C GLN A 54 -12.19 21.69 -8.93
N LEU A 55 -11.19 20.85 -9.23
CA LEU A 55 -9.92 20.82 -8.48
C LEU A 55 -9.18 22.16 -8.57
N VAL A 56 -9.15 22.79 -9.75
CA VAL A 56 -8.56 24.12 -9.94
C VAL A 56 -9.26 25.15 -9.05
N GLN A 57 -10.60 25.13 -8.97
CA GLN A 57 -11.36 26.06 -8.12
C GLN A 57 -11.08 25.82 -6.63
N GLU A 58 -11.04 24.56 -6.18
CA GLU A 58 -10.67 24.21 -4.80
C GLU A 58 -9.24 24.66 -4.47
N SER A 59 -8.32 24.58 -5.43
CA SER A 59 -6.90 24.88 -5.22
C SER A 59 -6.65 26.31 -4.75
N TYR A 60 -7.39 27.29 -5.26
CA TYR A 60 -7.21 28.70 -4.88
C TYR A 60 -7.43 28.90 -3.37
N TYR A 61 -8.45 28.25 -2.82
CA TYR A 61 -8.74 28.32 -1.39
C TYR A 61 -7.70 27.54 -0.57
N LEU A 62 -7.42 26.31 -1.00
CA LEU A 62 -6.60 25.36 -0.26
C LEU A 62 -5.10 25.73 -0.25
N LYS A 63 -4.57 26.40 -1.28
CA LYS A 63 -3.16 26.85 -1.33
C LYS A 63 -2.79 27.64 -0.08
N SER A 64 -3.57 28.68 0.25
CA SER A 64 -3.34 29.51 1.44
C SER A 64 -3.41 28.74 2.77
N LYS A 65 -4.21 27.67 2.83
CA LYS A 65 -4.32 26.81 4.02
C LYS A 65 -3.13 25.87 4.13
N PHE A 66 -2.64 25.33 3.01
CA PHE A 66 -1.51 24.41 2.99
C PHE A 66 -0.15 25.10 3.05
N GLU A 67 -0.08 26.41 2.85
CA GLU A 67 1.08 27.21 3.26
C GLU A 67 1.40 27.03 4.76
N VAL A 68 0.40 26.80 5.62
CA VAL A 68 0.62 26.48 7.03
C VAL A 68 1.38 25.15 7.17
N ILE A 69 1.02 24.14 6.40
CA ILE A 69 1.72 22.84 6.40
C ILE A 69 3.17 23.04 5.94
N ASN A 70 3.39 23.75 4.84
CA ASN A 70 4.75 23.98 4.33
C ASN A 70 5.58 24.81 5.31
N SER A 71 5.05 25.95 5.79
CA SER A 71 5.79 26.85 6.69
C SER A 71 6.08 26.22 8.05
N GLN A 72 5.13 25.50 8.66
CA GLN A 72 5.29 24.94 9.99
C GLN A 72 6.04 23.61 9.99
N TYR A 73 5.77 22.71 9.04
CA TYR A 73 6.37 21.38 9.05
C TYR A 73 7.69 21.29 8.30
N VAL A 74 7.78 21.85 7.09
CA VAL A 74 9.02 21.74 6.30
C VAL A 74 10.15 22.52 6.97
N SER A 75 9.83 23.67 7.58
CA SER A 75 10.81 24.50 8.27
C SER A 75 11.14 24.03 9.69
N ASN A 76 10.22 23.35 10.37
CA ASN A 76 10.43 22.86 11.74
C ASN A 76 9.57 21.60 12.03
N PRO A 77 10.05 20.41 11.66
CA PRO A 77 9.30 19.15 11.78
C PRO A 77 8.84 18.83 13.20
N ASP A 78 9.52 19.34 14.22
CA ASP A 78 9.17 19.12 15.63
C ASP A 78 7.94 19.92 16.07
N LEU A 79 7.51 20.90 15.26
CA LEU A 79 6.34 21.71 15.58
C LEU A 79 5.05 20.93 15.41
N MET A 80 4.91 20.04 14.45
CA MET A 80 3.65 19.32 14.21
C MET A 80 3.88 17.83 14.02
N MET A 81 3.09 17.03 14.71
CA MET A 81 3.16 15.59 14.51
C MET A 81 2.53 15.21 13.15
N PRO A 82 3.00 14.13 12.49
CA PRO A 82 2.42 13.67 11.22
C PRO A 82 0.89 13.51 11.24
N GLN A 83 0.33 13.03 12.35
CA GLN A 83 -1.10 12.83 12.54
C GLN A 83 -1.88 14.15 12.55
N ASP A 84 -1.31 15.20 13.16
CA ASP A 84 -1.89 16.55 13.18
C ASP A 84 -1.95 17.11 11.75
N ILE A 85 -0.87 16.97 10.97
CA ILE A 85 -0.79 17.47 9.58
C ILE A 85 -1.87 16.83 8.71
N VAL A 86 -1.99 15.50 8.79
CA VAL A 86 -2.98 14.74 8.01
C VAL A 86 -4.40 15.11 8.43
N SER A 87 -4.65 15.27 9.74
CA SER A 87 -5.96 15.68 10.25
C SER A 87 -6.34 17.08 9.78
N TYR A 88 -5.41 18.04 9.87
CA TYR A 88 -5.60 19.41 9.39
C TYR A 88 -5.89 19.44 7.88
N TYR A 89 -5.12 18.67 7.11
CA TYR A 89 -5.28 18.56 5.66
C TYR A 89 -6.68 18.06 5.28
N ILE A 90 -7.15 16.99 5.91
CA ILE A 90 -8.51 16.46 5.72
C ILE A 90 -9.55 17.53 6.08
N LEU A 91 -9.42 18.18 7.24
CA LEU A 91 -10.38 19.18 7.69
C LEU A 91 -10.46 20.40 6.76
N CYS A 92 -9.34 20.85 6.19
CA CYS A 92 -9.34 21.94 5.20
C CYS A 92 -10.10 21.57 3.93
N TYR A 93 -9.88 20.36 3.40
CA TYR A 93 -10.63 19.86 2.25
C TYR A 93 -12.12 19.73 2.53
N LEU A 94 -12.49 19.17 3.69
CA LEU A 94 -13.88 18.99 4.06
C LEU A 94 -14.58 20.31 4.35
N ASP A 95 -13.90 21.27 4.98
CA ASP A 95 -14.48 22.60 5.16
C ASP A 95 -14.70 23.26 3.80
N GLN A 96 -13.76 23.11 2.85
CA GLN A 96 -13.88 23.62 1.48
C GLN A 96 -15.07 23.01 0.72
N ARG A 97 -15.19 21.67 0.72
CA ARG A 97 -16.20 20.93 -0.05
C ARG A 97 -17.58 20.90 0.61
N TYR A 98 -17.61 20.82 1.94
CA TYR A 98 -18.80 20.52 2.73
C TYR A 98 -18.90 21.42 3.97
N PRO A 99 -18.85 22.75 3.85
CA PRO A 99 -18.81 23.65 5.01
C PRO A 99 -20.00 23.43 5.97
N ASN A 100 -21.16 23.05 5.44
CA ASN A 100 -22.38 22.82 6.23
C ASN A 100 -22.50 21.42 6.83
N GLN A 101 -21.66 20.47 6.39
CA GLN A 101 -21.74 19.06 6.78
C GLN A 101 -20.43 18.53 7.36
N LEU A 102 -19.39 19.37 7.49
CA LEU A 102 -18.05 19.02 7.96
C LEU A 102 -18.03 18.00 9.11
N LEU A 103 -18.84 18.25 10.15
CA LEU A 103 -18.91 17.44 11.36
C LEU A 103 -20.27 16.75 11.47
N GLU A 104 -20.27 15.46 11.73
CA GLU A 104 -21.44 14.67 12.09
C GLU A 104 -21.29 14.17 13.53
N ASN A 105 -22.37 14.20 14.32
CA ASN A 105 -22.30 13.82 15.74
C ASN A 105 -21.93 12.34 15.85
N PHE A 106 -21.03 12.03 16.78
CA PHE A 106 -20.62 10.67 17.06
C PHE A 106 -20.13 10.54 18.50
N ASN A 107 -20.03 9.31 19.00
CA ASN A 107 -19.45 9.04 20.31
C ASN A 107 -17.92 8.94 20.18
N PRO A 108 -17.13 9.51 21.09
CA PRO A 108 -15.68 9.34 21.10
C PRO A 108 -15.27 7.88 20.95
N ILE A 109 -14.31 7.59 20.07
CA ILE A 109 -13.82 6.22 19.85
C ILE A 109 -12.83 5.83 20.96
N SER A 110 -11.99 6.77 21.39
CA SER A 110 -11.02 6.59 22.47
C SER A 110 -11.29 7.56 23.62
N LYS A 111 -10.97 7.14 24.85
CA LYS A 111 -10.97 8.00 26.04
C LYS A 111 -9.57 8.50 26.42
N ASN A 112 -8.54 8.04 25.71
CA ASN A 112 -7.16 8.37 26.02
C ASN A 112 -6.88 9.83 25.67
N LYS A 113 -6.11 10.51 26.53
CA LYS A 113 -5.53 11.80 26.20
C LYS A 113 -4.31 11.58 25.33
N VAL A 114 -4.22 12.31 24.23
CA VAL A 114 -3.08 12.26 23.30
C VAL A 114 -2.54 13.68 23.14
N LYS A 115 -1.22 13.81 23.05
CA LYS A 115 -0.62 15.08 22.64
C LYS A 115 -1.07 15.38 21.21
N SER A 116 -1.74 16.50 20.99
CA SER A 116 -2.16 16.94 19.65
C SER A 116 -2.20 18.46 19.64
N LYS A 117 -2.09 19.05 18.46
CA LYS A 117 -2.13 20.51 18.32
C LYS A 117 -3.53 21.06 18.55
N PHE A 118 -3.57 22.20 19.23
CA PHE A 118 -4.80 22.97 19.35
C PHE A 118 -5.21 23.52 17.99
N LEU A 119 -6.52 23.56 17.74
CA LEU A 119 -7.08 24.11 16.50
C LEU A 119 -6.66 25.57 16.28
N ILE A 120 -6.50 26.33 17.36
CA ILE A 120 -6.07 27.73 17.31
C ILE A 120 -4.62 27.88 16.84
N ASP A 121 -3.73 26.96 17.25
CA ASP A 121 -2.30 27.00 16.91
C ASP A 121 -2.08 26.75 15.41
N VAL A 122 -2.89 25.87 14.82
CA VAL A 122 -2.89 25.58 13.38
C VAL A 122 -3.79 26.52 12.58
N LYS A 123 -4.35 27.55 13.24
CA LYS A 123 -5.26 28.55 12.64
C LYS A 123 -6.41 27.91 11.87
N PHE A 124 -6.91 26.76 12.35
CA PHE A 124 -8.07 26.12 11.77
C PHE A 124 -9.35 26.77 12.29
N GLN A 125 -10.08 27.43 11.40
CA GLN A 125 -11.37 28.04 11.70
C GLN A 125 -12.39 27.60 10.61
N PRO A 126 -13.35 26.73 10.94
CA PRO A 126 -14.41 26.34 10.01
C PRO A 126 -15.16 27.56 9.49
N ARG A 127 -15.53 27.56 8.20
CA ARG A 127 -16.32 28.65 7.61
C ARG A 127 -17.74 28.70 8.14
N ASN A 128 -18.28 27.56 8.54
CA ASN A 128 -19.63 27.47 9.09
C ASN A 128 -19.65 27.68 10.61
N LYS A 129 -20.42 28.69 11.07
CA LYS A 129 -20.63 29.00 12.49
C LYS A 129 -21.22 27.84 13.31
N ASN A 130 -22.05 26.99 12.71
CA ASN A 130 -22.58 25.78 13.34
C ASN A 130 -21.48 24.75 13.62
N ALA A 131 -20.49 24.60 12.72
CA ALA A 131 -19.35 23.72 12.98
C ALA A 131 -18.53 24.23 14.18
N ILE A 132 -18.27 25.54 14.25
CA ILE A 132 -17.61 26.18 15.41
C ILE A 132 -18.39 25.92 16.70
N SER A 133 -19.72 26.14 16.69
CA SER A 133 -20.58 25.89 17.86
C SER A 133 -20.51 24.43 18.31
N ARG A 134 -20.48 23.48 17.37
CA ARG A 134 -20.40 22.04 17.68
C ARG A 134 -19.04 21.66 18.27
N LEU A 135 -17.94 22.20 17.74
CA LEU A 135 -16.60 22.01 18.32
C LEU A 135 -16.55 22.49 19.77
N LYS A 136 -17.03 23.72 20.02
CA LYS A 136 -17.10 24.30 21.37
C LYS A 136 -17.98 23.47 22.31
N LYS A 137 -19.18 23.08 21.87
CA LYS A 137 -20.12 22.28 22.68
C LYS A 137 -19.54 20.91 23.05
N ALA A 138 -18.75 20.31 22.17
CA ALA A 138 -18.08 19.04 22.42
C ALA A 138 -16.79 19.18 23.26
N GLY A 139 -16.33 20.41 23.54
CA GLY A 139 -15.03 20.65 24.15
C GLY A 139 -13.86 20.16 23.29
N ALA A 140 -14.02 20.17 21.95
CA ALA A 140 -12.98 19.74 21.04
C ALA A 140 -11.99 20.89 20.80
N GLU A 141 -10.82 20.81 21.43
CA GLU A 141 -9.81 21.87 21.42
C GLU A 141 -8.63 21.54 20.50
N THR A 142 -8.35 20.24 20.30
CA THR A 142 -7.24 19.74 19.47
C THR A 142 -7.71 19.05 18.19
N LEU A 143 -6.79 18.85 17.24
CA LEU A 143 -7.06 18.08 16.02
C LEU A 143 -7.44 16.63 16.34
N PHE A 144 -6.80 16.01 17.33
CA PHE A 144 -7.18 14.70 17.83
C PHE A 144 -8.62 14.69 18.36
N ASP A 145 -9.04 15.70 19.14
CA ASP A 145 -10.41 15.74 19.68
C ASP A 145 -11.46 15.77 18.56
N VAL A 146 -11.17 16.50 17.47
CA VAL A 146 -12.06 16.55 16.31
C VAL A 146 -12.19 15.16 15.67
N VAL A 147 -11.07 14.54 15.34
CA VAL A 147 -11.06 13.20 14.71
C VAL A 147 -11.64 12.16 15.66
N ASN A 148 -11.40 12.26 16.96
CA ASN A 148 -11.88 11.29 17.95
C ASN A 148 -13.36 11.45 18.26
N SER A 149 -13.91 12.67 18.24
CA SER A 149 -15.29 12.94 18.69
C SER A 149 -16.32 13.04 17.58
N PHE A 150 -15.91 13.28 16.33
CA PHE A 150 -16.85 13.49 15.22
C PHE A 150 -16.67 12.49 14.09
N ASN A 151 -17.78 12.13 13.45
CA ASN A 151 -17.71 11.58 12.10
C ASN A 151 -17.41 12.74 11.14
N LEU A 152 -16.42 12.55 10.28
CA LEU A 152 -16.05 13.52 9.27
C LEU A 152 -16.78 13.17 7.98
N HIS A 153 -17.50 14.14 7.41
CA HIS A 153 -18.34 13.88 6.24
C HIS A 153 -17.52 13.32 5.07
N SER A 154 -18.06 12.30 4.40
CA SER A 154 -17.39 11.60 3.29
C SER A 154 -16.03 10.94 3.62
N VAL A 155 -15.60 10.92 4.88
CA VAL A 155 -14.42 10.17 5.33
C VAL A 155 -14.87 8.80 5.87
N PRO A 156 -14.35 7.69 5.34
CA PRO A 156 -14.69 6.36 5.84
C PRO A 156 -14.31 6.19 7.31
N ILE A 157 -15.15 5.49 8.07
CA ILE A 157 -14.88 5.17 9.47
C ILE A 157 -13.55 4.43 9.66
N THR A 158 -13.12 3.64 8.67
CA THR A 158 -11.83 2.94 8.66
C THR A 158 -10.65 3.92 8.60
N ALA A 159 -10.70 4.93 7.73
CA ALA A 159 -9.67 5.97 7.65
C ALA A 159 -9.59 6.79 8.96
N ARG A 160 -10.75 7.12 9.55
CA ARG A 160 -10.82 7.78 10.85
C ARG A 160 -10.22 6.91 11.97
N LYS A 161 -10.54 5.62 12.02
CA LYS A 161 -9.95 4.68 12.98
C LYS A 161 -8.42 4.58 12.81
N THR A 162 -7.93 4.56 11.57
CA THR A 162 -6.49 4.62 11.28
C THR A 162 -5.85 5.85 11.90
N LEU A 163 -6.43 7.05 11.71
CA LEU A 163 -5.88 8.28 12.31
C LEU A 163 -5.84 8.19 13.83
N ILE A 164 -6.90 7.73 14.48
CA ILE A 164 -6.96 7.59 15.93
C ILE A 164 -5.89 6.62 16.43
N ASN A 165 -5.76 5.44 15.80
CA ASN A 165 -4.73 4.48 16.17
C ASN A 165 -3.31 4.98 15.86
N TRP A 166 -3.15 5.84 14.86
CA TRP A 166 -1.87 6.50 14.60
C TRP A 166 -1.55 7.55 15.67
N TYR A 167 -2.52 8.32 16.15
CA TYR A 167 -2.35 9.23 17.30
C TYR A 167 -2.00 8.49 18.59
N LEU A 168 -2.52 7.27 18.75
CA LEU A 168 -2.24 6.41 19.90
C LEU A 168 -0.92 5.61 19.76
N ASP A 169 -0.12 5.90 18.73
CA ASP A 169 1.12 5.18 18.39
C ASP A 169 0.93 3.66 18.22
N GLN A 170 -0.29 3.21 17.89
CA GLN A 170 -0.61 1.80 17.64
C GLN A 170 -0.37 1.40 16.19
N TYR A 171 -0.48 2.33 15.24
CA TYR A 171 -0.26 2.09 13.82
C TYR A 171 1.02 2.79 13.37
N ASN A 172 1.99 2.02 12.86
CA ASN A 172 3.28 2.55 12.41
C ASN A 172 3.17 3.09 10.97
N LEU A 173 2.74 4.36 10.85
CA LEU A 173 2.62 5.03 9.55
C LEU A 173 3.74 6.06 9.35
N LYS A 174 4.21 6.20 8.12
CA LYS A 174 5.19 7.19 7.67
C LYS A 174 4.50 8.18 6.74
N LEU A 175 4.53 9.45 7.11
CA LEU A 175 3.99 10.53 6.28
C LEU A 175 5.00 10.95 5.22
N PHE A 176 4.56 11.00 3.97
CA PHE A 176 5.28 11.61 2.85
C PHE A 176 4.52 12.84 2.39
N ILE A 177 5.17 14.00 2.35
CA ILE A 177 4.58 15.26 1.91
C ILE A 177 5.13 15.62 0.53
N ASN A 178 4.23 15.92 -0.40
CA ASN A 178 4.49 16.27 -1.81
C ASN A 178 5.33 15.21 -2.55
N LYS A 179 5.29 13.97 -2.06
CA LYS A 179 6.04 12.85 -2.61
C LYS A 179 5.22 11.57 -2.48
N ILE A 180 5.24 10.78 -3.55
CA ILE A 180 4.79 9.40 -3.54
C ILE A 180 6.07 8.54 -3.44
N PRO A 181 6.18 7.63 -2.45
CA PRO A 181 7.33 6.72 -2.38
C PRO A 181 7.41 5.83 -3.62
N SER A 182 8.62 5.44 -4.01
CA SER A 182 8.77 4.46 -5.10
C SER A 182 8.24 3.09 -4.69
N SER A 183 7.94 2.23 -5.64
CA SER A 183 7.46 0.86 -5.38
C SER A 183 8.46 0.05 -4.52
N LYS A 184 9.77 0.29 -4.70
CA LYS A 184 10.81 -0.28 -3.84
C LYS A 184 10.77 0.29 -2.41
N ASP A 185 10.56 1.59 -2.24
CA ASP A 185 10.42 2.21 -0.92
C ASP A 185 9.18 1.66 -0.19
N VAL A 186 8.05 1.53 -0.91
CA VAL A 186 6.82 0.94 -0.37
C VAL A 186 7.07 -0.50 0.08
N LEU A 187 7.71 -1.33 -0.74
CA LEU A 187 8.08 -2.69 -0.35
C LEU A 187 8.93 -2.74 0.93
N GLN A 188 9.90 -1.83 1.08
CA GLN A 188 10.75 -1.74 2.26
C GLN A 188 9.97 -1.36 3.53
N LEU A 189 9.06 -0.38 3.43
CA LEU A 189 8.17 0.00 4.53
C LEU A 189 7.31 -1.19 4.95
N GLN A 190 6.67 -1.87 3.98
CA GLN A 190 5.80 -3.01 4.25
C GLN A 190 6.54 -4.15 4.95
N ALA A 191 7.77 -4.45 4.54
CA ALA A 191 8.60 -5.48 5.18
C ALA A 191 9.01 -5.14 6.63
N ARG A 192 8.91 -3.87 7.02
CA ARG A 192 9.14 -3.37 8.39
C ARG A 192 7.85 -3.23 9.20
N SER A 193 6.72 -3.71 8.67
CA SER A 193 5.40 -3.50 9.26
C SER A 193 5.03 -2.01 9.35
N GLU A 194 5.46 -1.23 8.35
CA GLU A 194 5.15 0.19 8.20
C GLU A 194 4.23 0.41 6.99
N ARG A 195 3.48 1.52 7.00
CA ARG A 195 2.68 1.98 5.86
C ARG A 195 2.98 3.43 5.53
N CYS A 196 3.01 3.76 4.25
CA CYS A 196 3.07 5.15 3.83
C CYS A 196 1.68 5.78 3.88
N VAL A 197 1.64 7.06 4.22
CA VAL A 197 0.51 7.97 3.99
C VAL A 197 1.06 9.12 3.17
N SER A 198 0.55 9.30 1.97
CA SER A 198 1.04 10.34 1.06
C SER A 198 0.08 11.52 1.02
N LEU A 199 0.62 12.71 1.24
CA LEU A 199 -0.10 13.97 1.24
C LEU A 199 0.47 14.86 0.13
N ILE A 200 -0.37 15.28 -0.81
CA ILE A 200 0.04 16.11 -1.96
C ILE A 200 -0.57 17.51 -1.82
N ALA A 201 0.19 18.43 -1.22
CA ALA A 201 -0.23 19.80 -0.94
C ALA A 201 0.22 20.82 -1.99
N ASP A 202 1.25 20.50 -2.79
CA ASP A 202 1.79 21.38 -3.83
C ASP A 202 1.11 21.24 -5.20
N LYS A 203 0.46 20.10 -5.47
CA LYS A 203 -0.22 19.78 -6.74
C LYS A 203 -1.72 19.50 -6.55
N ILE A 204 -2.38 20.37 -5.80
CA ILE A 204 -3.77 20.15 -5.36
C ILE A 204 -4.82 20.33 -6.46
N ASP A 205 -4.44 20.96 -7.56
CA ASP A 205 -5.23 21.16 -8.78
C ASP A 205 -5.14 19.99 -9.76
N CYS A 206 -4.34 18.97 -9.46
CA CYS A 206 -4.08 17.82 -10.32
C CYS A 206 -4.61 16.51 -9.72
N LEU A 207 -4.91 15.54 -10.59
CA LEU A 207 -5.12 14.16 -10.16
C LEU A 207 -3.78 13.52 -9.77
N VAL A 208 -3.77 12.82 -8.65
CA VAL A 208 -2.66 11.98 -8.20
C VAL A 208 -2.70 10.66 -8.97
N LEU A 209 -1.58 10.33 -9.62
CA LEU A 209 -1.43 9.18 -10.52
C LEU A 209 -2.52 9.10 -11.61
N ASN A 210 -3.04 10.24 -12.05
CA ASN A 210 -4.14 10.34 -13.04
C ASN A 210 -5.45 9.63 -12.62
N GLU A 211 -5.60 9.24 -11.36
CA GLU A 211 -6.73 8.43 -10.91
C GLU A 211 -7.59 9.10 -9.84
N ARG A 212 -7.00 9.83 -8.89
CA ARG A 212 -7.71 10.32 -7.69
C ARG A 212 -7.36 11.77 -7.41
N ASP A 213 -8.29 12.53 -6.83
CA ASP A 213 -7.94 13.81 -6.25
C ASP A 213 -7.05 13.62 -5.00
N PRO A 214 -6.29 14.65 -4.58
CA PRO A 214 -5.34 14.53 -3.47
C PRO A 214 -5.95 14.07 -2.15
N LEU A 215 -7.17 14.51 -1.80
CA LEU A 215 -7.84 14.04 -0.58
C LEU A 215 -8.20 12.55 -0.69
N SER A 216 -8.78 12.15 -1.81
CA SER A 216 -9.16 10.76 -2.06
C SER A 216 -7.95 9.81 -2.08
N PHE A 217 -6.79 10.28 -2.55
CA PHE A 217 -5.54 9.52 -2.51
C PHE A 217 -5.06 9.31 -1.06
N LEU A 218 -5.02 10.36 -0.25
CA LEU A 218 -4.65 10.27 1.16
C LEU A 218 -5.60 9.37 1.97
N ILE A 219 -6.91 9.48 1.74
CA ILE A 219 -7.91 8.62 2.39
C ILE A 219 -7.70 7.15 1.99
N HIS A 220 -7.37 6.89 0.73
CA HIS A 220 -7.07 5.55 0.25
C HIS A 220 -5.90 4.91 1.01
N ASP A 221 -4.81 5.65 1.22
CA ASP A 221 -3.66 5.18 2.01
C ASP A 221 -4.07 4.84 3.45
N LEU A 222 -4.87 5.70 4.10
CA LEU A 222 -5.39 5.46 5.45
C LEU A 222 -6.29 4.21 5.54
N VAL A 223 -7.10 3.95 4.50
CA VAL A 223 -7.95 2.75 4.43
C VAL A 223 -7.09 1.49 4.29
N HIS A 224 -6.03 1.51 3.48
CA HIS A 224 -5.12 0.37 3.36
C HIS A 224 -4.32 0.12 4.64
N ALA A 225 -3.91 1.18 5.32
CA ALA A 225 -3.33 1.05 6.65
C ALA A 225 -4.30 0.37 7.62
N PHE A 226 -5.59 0.73 7.60
CA PHE A 226 -6.59 0.04 8.42
C PHE A 226 -6.63 -1.46 8.11
N LYS A 227 -6.71 -1.84 6.83
CA LYS A 227 -6.78 -3.25 6.40
C LYS A 227 -5.58 -4.07 6.87
N MET A 228 -4.38 -3.47 6.84
CA MET A 228 -3.16 -4.10 7.34
C MET A 228 -3.22 -4.27 8.86
N PHE A 229 -3.32 -3.18 9.62
CA PHE A 229 -3.10 -3.22 11.07
C PHE A 229 -4.30 -3.75 11.87
N ASN A 230 -5.52 -3.69 11.34
CA ASN A 230 -6.71 -4.18 12.05
C ASN A 230 -6.80 -5.72 12.14
N ASN A 231 -5.95 -6.44 11.40
CA ASN A 231 -5.87 -7.89 11.46
C ASN A 231 -4.40 -8.33 11.52
N GLU A 232 -3.96 -8.71 12.72
CA GLU A 232 -2.57 -9.11 12.97
C GLU A 232 -2.10 -10.28 12.10
N TYR A 233 -2.98 -11.25 11.83
CA TYR A 233 -2.63 -12.39 10.98
C TYR A 233 -2.32 -11.94 9.55
N LEU A 234 -3.19 -11.10 8.96
CA LEU A 234 -2.98 -10.55 7.62
C LEU A 234 -1.74 -9.65 7.57
N MET A 235 -1.54 -8.81 8.59
CA MET A 235 -0.33 -8.00 8.73
C MET A 235 0.93 -8.85 8.70
N ARG A 236 1.02 -9.87 9.55
CA ARG A 236 2.19 -10.76 9.64
C ARG A 236 2.45 -11.46 8.31
N GLY A 237 1.41 -11.97 7.66
CA GLY A 237 1.50 -12.60 6.36
C GLY A 237 2.01 -11.65 5.28
N GLN A 238 1.47 -10.43 5.19
CA GLN A 238 1.96 -9.43 4.25
C GLN A 238 3.42 -9.05 4.51
N VAL A 239 3.78 -8.80 5.77
CA VAL A 239 5.18 -8.50 6.15
C VAL A 239 6.11 -9.65 5.75
N GLY A 240 5.70 -10.91 5.98
CA GLY A 240 6.43 -12.09 5.56
C GLY A 240 6.63 -12.17 4.05
N PHE A 241 5.56 -11.92 3.28
CA PHE A 241 5.62 -11.89 1.82
C PHE A 241 6.56 -10.78 1.33
N CYS A 242 6.41 -9.54 1.82
CA CYS A 242 7.27 -8.42 1.42
C CYS A 242 8.74 -8.67 1.77
N ARG A 243 9.03 -9.29 2.93
CA ARG A 243 10.39 -9.73 3.28
C ARG A 243 10.94 -10.78 2.33
N ALA A 244 10.11 -11.74 1.92
CA ALA A 244 10.51 -12.76 0.96
C ALA A 244 10.84 -12.14 -0.41
N VAL A 245 10.02 -11.20 -0.89
CA VAL A 245 10.30 -10.46 -2.14
C VAL A 245 11.55 -9.59 -2.01
N LEU A 246 11.76 -8.91 -0.87
CA LEU A 246 12.98 -8.13 -0.65
C LEU A 246 14.26 -8.95 -0.76
N ARG A 247 14.26 -10.22 -0.34
CA ARG A 247 15.43 -11.10 -0.46
C ARG A 247 15.88 -11.27 -1.91
N LEU A 248 14.95 -11.19 -2.87
CA LEU A 248 15.29 -11.28 -4.29
C LEU A 248 16.18 -10.12 -4.75
N PHE A 249 16.13 -8.97 -4.07
CA PHE A 249 17.00 -7.82 -4.37
C PHE A 249 18.37 -7.89 -3.69
N TYR A 250 18.54 -8.73 -2.67
CA TYR A 250 19.78 -8.82 -1.88
C TYR A 250 20.66 -10.01 -2.24
N ASN A 251 20.12 -11.02 -2.92
CA ASN A 251 20.92 -12.08 -3.51
C ASN A 251 21.28 -11.67 -4.95
N ASP A 252 22.58 -11.69 -5.27
CA ASP A 252 23.10 -11.19 -6.55
C ASP A 252 22.50 -11.96 -7.75
N GLU A 253 22.37 -13.28 -7.63
CA GLU A 253 21.80 -14.13 -8.69
C GLU A 253 20.33 -13.81 -8.96
N THR A 254 19.51 -13.70 -7.90
CA THR A 254 18.09 -13.35 -8.05
C THR A 254 17.89 -11.91 -8.50
N ARG A 255 18.76 -10.99 -8.07
CA ARG A 255 18.70 -9.58 -8.50
C ARG A 255 18.98 -9.49 -9.99
N GLU A 256 20.05 -10.12 -10.45
CA GLU A 256 20.43 -10.14 -11.86
C GLU A 256 19.36 -10.82 -12.73
N PHE A 257 18.70 -11.88 -12.22
CA PHE A 257 17.52 -12.47 -12.85
C PHE A 257 16.36 -11.46 -12.99
N LEU A 258 15.98 -10.78 -11.90
CA LEU A 258 14.88 -9.82 -11.90
C LEU A 258 15.17 -8.62 -12.81
N ASP A 259 16.38 -8.06 -12.73
CA ASP A 259 16.78 -6.91 -13.54
C ASP A 259 16.69 -7.26 -15.03
N ARG A 260 17.15 -8.44 -15.43
CA ARG A 260 16.99 -8.92 -16.81
C ARG A 260 15.53 -9.08 -17.20
N MET A 261 14.75 -9.83 -16.43
CA MET A 261 13.32 -10.02 -16.70
C MET A 261 12.57 -8.69 -16.88
N CYS A 262 12.83 -7.71 -16.00
CA CYS A 262 12.23 -6.39 -16.09
C CYS A 262 12.71 -5.59 -17.31
N SER A 263 13.98 -5.75 -17.72
CA SER A 263 14.54 -5.04 -18.89
C SER A 263 14.11 -5.64 -20.22
N THR A 264 13.95 -6.97 -20.30
CA THR A 264 13.62 -7.70 -21.54
C THR A 264 12.11 -7.83 -21.73
N ASP A 265 11.33 -7.75 -20.65
CA ASP A 265 9.87 -7.85 -20.67
C ASP A 265 9.27 -6.69 -19.86
N THR A 266 8.98 -5.58 -20.55
CA THR A 266 8.42 -4.37 -19.94
C THR A 266 7.06 -4.60 -19.30
N VAL A 267 6.28 -5.57 -19.80
CA VAL A 267 4.99 -5.96 -19.21
C VAL A 267 5.21 -6.63 -17.86
N PHE A 268 6.19 -7.55 -17.77
CA PHE A 268 6.61 -8.13 -16.49
C PHE A 268 7.10 -7.04 -15.54
N GLY A 269 7.98 -6.15 -16.01
CA GLY A 269 8.53 -5.06 -15.20
C GLY A 269 7.44 -4.20 -14.56
N ASN A 270 6.46 -3.74 -15.35
CA ASN A 270 5.33 -2.94 -14.86
C ASN A 270 4.44 -3.71 -13.87
N GLN A 271 4.18 -4.99 -14.12
CA GLN A 271 3.37 -5.82 -13.22
C GLN A 271 4.11 -6.13 -11.90
N PHE A 272 5.42 -6.32 -11.96
CA PHE A 272 6.24 -6.52 -10.77
C PHE A 272 6.33 -5.23 -9.95
N ASP A 273 6.48 -4.07 -10.60
CA ASP A 273 6.44 -2.77 -9.93
C ASP A 273 5.09 -2.52 -9.25
N TYR A 274 3.99 -2.88 -9.90
CA TYR A 274 2.66 -2.86 -9.31
C TYR A 274 2.54 -3.79 -8.09
N LEU A 275 3.04 -5.03 -8.18
CA LEU A 275 3.02 -5.98 -7.07
C LEU A 275 3.72 -5.42 -5.83
N ILE A 276 4.90 -4.82 -5.99
CA ILE A 276 5.71 -4.39 -4.85
C ILE A 276 5.27 -3.03 -4.29
N SER A 277 4.50 -2.25 -5.05
CA SER A 277 3.79 -1.05 -4.57
C SER A 277 2.40 -1.33 -4.00
N ASP A 278 1.81 -2.49 -4.27
CA ASP A 278 0.48 -2.85 -3.77
C ASP A 278 0.44 -2.89 -2.23
N MET A 279 -0.52 -2.16 -1.67
CA MET A 279 -0.77 -2.07 -0.22
C MET A 279 -1.90 -3.00 0.25
N ASN A 280 -2.36 -3.92 -0.60
CA ASN A 280 -3.32 -4.95 -0.19
C ASN A 280 -2.77 -5.84 0.92
N SER A 281 -3.61 -6.18 1.91
CA SER A 281 -3.18 -6.89 3.12
C SER A 281 -3.22 -8.42 3.04
N HIS A 282 -3.62 -8.98 1.90
CA HIS A 282 -3.84 -10.42 1.76
C HIS A 282 -2.61 -11.10 1.13
N PRO A 283 -1.77 -11.80 1.92
CA PRO A 283 -0.55 -12.43 1.42
C PRO A 283 -0.81 -13.43 0.30
N ARG A 284 -1.92 -14.18 0.39
CA ARG A 284 -2.37 -15.11 -0.65
C ARG A 284 -2.54 -14.40 -2.00
N HIS A 285 -3.24 -13.27 -2.02
CA HIS A 285 -3.46 -12.52 -3.26
C HIS A 285 -2.13 -12.00 -3.85
N LEU A 286 -1.25 -11.47 -3.00
CA LEU A 286 0.07 -11.02 -3.44
C LEU A 286 0.92 -12.15 -4.02
N PHE A 287 0.94 -13.32 -3.37
CA PHE A 287 1.69 -14.48 -3.85
C PHE A 287 1.12 -15.07 -5.15
N LEU A 288 -0.20 -15.19 -5.24
CA LEU A 288 -0.84 -15.67 -6.47
C LEU A 288 -0.63 -14.70 -7.63
N TYR A 289 -0.71 -13.40 -7.38
CA TYR A 289 -0.40 -12.38 -8.38
C TYR A 289 1.07 -12.48 -8.83
N PHE A 290 2.02 -12.60 -7.89
CA PHE A 290 3.43 -12.80 -8.20
C PHE A 290 3.67 -14.06 -9.07
N LYS A 291 3.02 -15.17 -8.73
CA LYS A 291 3.11 -16.40 -9.54
C LYS A 291 2.49 -16.21 -10.93
N ALA A 292 1.36 -15.51 -11.03
CA ALA A 292 0.71 -15.23 -12.31
C ALA A 292 1.56 -14.35 -13.24
N ILE A 293 2.24 -13.33 -12.72
CA ILE A 293 3.11 -12.47 -13.55
C ILE A 293 4.32 -13.27 -14.08
N LEU A 294 4.86 -14.21 -13.29
CA LEU A 294 5.91 -15.12 -13.73
C LEU A 294 5.42 -16.04 -14.85
N ILE A 295 4.26 -16.68 -14.69
CA ILE A 295 3.67 -17.54 -15.72
C ILE A 295 3.45 -16.77 -17.02
N ASN A 296 2.91 -15.55 -16.93
CA ASN A 296 2.66 -14.73 -18.12
C ASN A 296 3.95 -14.29 -18.80
N GLY A 297 5.02 -14.02 -18.04
CA GLY A 297 6.35 -13.79 -18.60
C GLY A 297 6.88 -14.99 -19.36
N ILE A 298 6.71 -16.20 -18.81
CA ILE A 298 7.08 -17.45 -19.50
C ILE A 298 6.24 -17.68 -20.75
N LYS A 299 4.92 -17.43 -20.71
CA LYS A 299 4.08 -17.52 -21.91
C LYS A 299 4.61 -16.63 -23.04
N ARG A 300 4.94 -15.37 -22.73
CA ARG A 300 5.53 -14.44 -23.71
C ARG A 300 6.88 -14.93 -24.25
N LYS A 301 7.79 -15.40 -23.38
CA LYS A 301 9.08 -15.98 -23.80
C LYS A 301 8.92 -17.14 -24.80
N PHE A 302 7.84 -17.91 -24.70
CA PHE A 302 7.56 -19.06 -25.56
C PHE A 302 6.50 -18.77 -26.65
N ASN A 303 6.14 -17.50 -26.88
CA ASN A 303 5.12 -17.08 -27.86
C ASN A 303 3.75 -17.77 -27.67
N LEU A 304 3.36 -18.05 -26.42
CA LEU A 304 2.06 -18.61 -26.07
C LEU A 304 1.03 -17.51 -25.82
N GLY A 305 -0.19 -17.71 -26.33
CA GLY A 305 -1.33 -16.85 -26.06
C GLY A 305 -1.71 -16.77 -24.57
N LYS A 306 -2.43 -15.72 -24.20
CA LYS A 306 -2.82 -15.46 -22.80
C LYS A 306 -3.63 -16.61 -22.19
N GLU A 307 -4.54 -17.19 -22.96
CA GLU A 307 -5.42 -18.28 -22.55
C GLU A 307 -4.79 -19.67 -22.77
N GLU A 308 -3.63 -19.75 -23.42
CA GLU A 308 -2.95 -21.02 -23.67
C GLU A 308 -2.25 -21.54 -22.41
N PHE A 309 -2.23 -22.85 -22.23
CA PHE A 309 -1.51 -23.48 -21.13
C PHE A 309 0.00 -23.57 -21.41
N LEU A 310 0.81 -23.72 -20.36
CA LEU A 310 2.23 -23.99 -20.51
C LEU A 310 2.41 -25.41 -21.09
N ASN A 311 3.05 -25.52 -22.26
CA ASN A 311 3.47 -26.80 -22.81
C ASN A 311 4.64 -27.42 -22.00
N SER A 312 5.08 -28.63 -22.34
CA SER A 312 6.12 -29.34 -21.59
C SER A 312 7.42 -28.53 -21.42
N ASN A 313 7.85 -27.79 -22.45
CA ASN A 313 9.08 -27.01 -22.41
C ASN A 313 8.92 -25.76 -21.53
N SER A 314 7.84 -25.00 -21.73
CA SER A 314 7.60 -23.78 -20.95
C SER A 314 7.24 -24.08 -19.49
N LEU A 315 6.58 -25.21 -19.20
CA LEU A 315 6.32 -25.67 -17.85
C LEU A 315 7.61 -26.08 -17.12
N LYS A 316 8.52 -26.78 -17.81
CA LYS A 316 9.83 -27.15 -17.25
C LYS A 316 10.64 -25.90 -16.89
N GLU A 317 10.64 -24.90 -17.77
CA GLU A 317 11.30 -23.62 -17.53
C GLU A 317 10.68 -22.87 -16.35
N PHE A 318 9.34 -22.76 -16.33
CA PHE A 318 8.62 -22.13 -15.22
C PHE A 318 8.97 -22.79 -13.88
N ASN A 319 8.93 -24.13 -13.80
CA ASN A 319 9.22 -24.85 -12.57
C ASN A 319 10.65 -24.61 -12.09
N LYS A 320 11.63 -24.57 -13.00
CA LYS A 320 13.03 -24.26 -12.68
C LYS A 320 13.16 -22.86 -12.06
N ILE A 321 12.58 -21.84 -12.69
CA ILE A 321 12.62 -20.45 -12.21
C ILE A 321 11.87 -20.31 -10.90
N PHE A 322 10.69 -20.91 -10.80
CA PHE A 322 9.87 -20.81 -9.60
C PHE A 322 10.53 -21.52 -8.43
N ASP A 323 11.17 -22.68 -8.62
CA ASP A 323 11.97 -23.33 -7.58
C ASP A 323 13.11 -22.47 -7.07
N PHE A 324 13.85 -21.84 -7.99
CA PHE A 324 14.92 -20.92 -7.65
C PHE A 324 14.41 -19.76 -6.77
N ILE A 325 13.26 -19.18 -7.13
CA ILE A 325 12.63 -18.09 -6.37
C ILE A 325 12.11 -18.58 -5.00
N LEU A 326 11.45 -19.74 -4.93
CA LEU A 326 10.95 -20.28 -3.66
C LEU A 326 12.10 -20.66 -2.72
N HIS A 327 13.22 -21.13 -3.28
CA HIS A 327 14.46 -21.32 -2.53
C HIS A 327 14.98 -19.99 -1.98
N ALA A 328 15.03 -18.93 -2.78
CA ALA A 328 15.41 -17.59 -2.32
C ALA A 328 14.45 -17.00 -1.28
N PHE A 329 13.17 -17.37 -1.33
CA PHE A 329 12.20 -17.06 -0.27
C PHE A 329 12.51 -17.79 1.04
N GLY A 330 13.34 -18.84 1.01
CA GLY A 330 13.67 -19.68 2.15
C GLY A 330 12.59 -20.71 2.47
N MET A 331 11.81 -21.12 1.48
CA MET A 331 10.83 -22.19 1.64
C MET A 331 11.50 -23.56 1.73
N ASN A 332 11.01 -24.42 2.60
CA ASN A 332 11.40 -25.83 2.67
C ASN A 332 10.70 -26.66 1.56
N GLU A 333 11.09 -27.93 1.40
CA GLU A 333 10.55 -28.79 0.34
C GLU A 333 9.03 -29.02 0.42
N MET A 334 8.46 -29.08 1.62
CA MET A 334 7.02 -29.21 1.81
C MET A 334 6.29 -27.94 1.34
N GLU A 335 6.78 -26.77 1.73
CA GLU A 335 6.25 -25.46 1.35
C GLU A 335 6.38 -25.22 -0.17
N LYS A 336 7.50 -25.62 -0.78
CA LYS A 336 7.70 -25.59 -2.23
C LYS A 336 6.68 -26.46 -2.96
N LYS A 337 6.47 -27.69 -2.49
CA LYS A 337 5.51 -28.64 -3.07
C LYS A 337 4.09 -28.06 -3.09
N ILE A 338 3.67 -27.42 -2.00
CA ILE A 338 2.36 -26.77 -1.89
C ILE A 338 2.27 -25.57 -2.83
N SER A 339 3.30 -24.71 -2.82
CA SER A 339 3.37 -23.52 -3.67
C SER A 339 3.24 -23.83 -5.16
N LYS A 340 3.83 -24.95 -5.61
CA LYS A 340 3.71 -25.42 -7.00
C LYS A 340 2.30 -25.85 -7.36
N LYS A 341 1.62 -26.62 -6.50
CA LYS A 341 0.27 -27.14 -6.73
C LYS A 341 -0.77 -26.04 -7.00
N LEU A 342 -0.58 -24.85 -6.44
CA LEU A 342 -1.55 -23.75 -6.47
C LEU A 342 -2.00 -23.21 -7.85
N ILE A 343 -1.51 -23.73 -8.98
CA ILE A 343 -1.95 -23.32 -10.33
C ILE A 343 -2.11 -24.50 -11.31
N LEU A 344 -1.60 -25.69 -11.00
CA LEU A 344 -1.47 -26.79 -11.97
C LEU A 344 -2.70 -27.71 -12.02
N ASP A 345 -3.80 -27.38 -11.36
CA ASP A 345 -5.00 -28.21 -11.49
C ASP A 345 -5.72 -27.88 -12.81
N GLU A 346 -5.41 -28.68 -13.83
CA GLU A 346 -6.08 -28.72 -15.15
C GLU A 346 -7.61 -28.92 -15.00
N ASN A 347 -8.04 -29.43 -13.84
CA ASN A 347 -9.43 -29.54 -13.44
C ASN A 347 -9.74 -28.44 -12.41
N GLN A 348 -10.27 -27.30 -12.87
CA GLN A 348 -10.73 -26.16 -12.04
C GLN A 348 -11.76 -26.50 -10.94
N HIS A 349 -12.09 -27.78 -10.73
CA HIS A 349 -13.09 -28.24 -9.78
C HIS A 349 -12.54 -28.68 -8.41
N ASP A 350 -11.22 -28.91 -8.23
CA ASP A 350 -10.67 -29.46 -6.97
C ASP A 350 -9.77 -28.52 -6.16
N CYS A 351 -9.78 -27.22 -6.51
CA CYS A 351 -9.08 -26.14 -5.79
C CYS A 351 -9.52 -26.03 -4.31
N CYS A 352 -10.67 -26.60 -3.94
CA CYS A 352 -11.23 -26.59 -2.59
C CYS A 352 -10.44 -27.45 -1.58
N SER A 353 -9.52 -28.31 -2.04
CA SER A 353 -8.76 -29.22 -1.18
C SER A 353 -7.39 -28.69 -0.73
N ILE A 354 -6.89 -27.61 -1.33
CA ILE A 354 -5.57 -27.07 -0.95
C ILE A 354 -5.71 -26.24 0.31
N ASP A 355 -5.14 -26.75 1.40
CA ASP A 355 -5.03 -26.03 2.67
C ASP A 355 -4.03 -24.87 2.56
N PHE A 356 -4.56 -23.67 2.29
CA PHE A 356 -3.80 -22.42 2.24
C PHE A 356 -3.25 -21.99 3.60
N SER A 357 -3.69 -22.59 4.70
CA SER A 357 -3.19 -22.24 6.03
C SER A 357 -1.68 -22.43 6.10
N GLN A 358 -1.11 -23.37 5.34
CA GLN A 358 0.34 -23.61 5.34
C GLN A 358 1.13 -22.50 4.63
N LEU A 359 0.57 -21.91 3.57
CA LEU A 359 1.21 -20.78 2.89
C LEU A 359 1.10 -19.50 3.73
N ASP A 360 -0.08 -19.26 4.30
CA ASP A 360 -0.27 -18.14 5.21
C ASP A 360 0.58 -18.31 6.48
N ASN A 361 0.72 -19.54 6.99
CA ASN A 361 1.62 -19.89 8.08
C ASN A 361 3.07 -19.70 7.67
N PHE A 362 3.48 -20.03 6.44
CA PHE A 362 4.85 -19.74 6.00
C PHE A 362 5.14 -18.25 6.11
N PHE A 363 4.29 -17.40 5.53
CA PHE A 363 4.50 -15.96 5.60
C PHE A 363 4.31 -15.40 7.01
N GLY A 364 3.34 -15.92 7.78
CA GLY A 364 3.02 -15.47 9.13
C GLY A 364 3.95 -15.98 10.24
N LEU A 365 4.48 -17.20 10.17
CA LEU A 365 5.44 -17.78 11.13
C LEU A 365 6.86 -17.32 10.85
N ASN A 366 7.19 -17.10 9.58
CA ASN A 366 8.47 -16.51 9.27
C ASN A 366 8.57 -15.10 9.85
N TYR A 367 7.50 -14.33 10.02
CA TYR A 367 7.53 -13.07 10.79
C TYR A 367 8.28 -13.24 12.12
N THR A 368 7.96 -14.29 12.88
CA THR A 368 8.55 -14.58 14.21
C THR A 368 9.99 -15.10 14.13
N LYS A 369 10.30 -15.99 13.18
CA LYS A 369 11.69 -16.42 12.93
C LYS A 369 12.56 -15.24 12.48
N PHE A 370 12.02 -14.36 11.63
CA PHE A 370 12.69 -13.18 11.12
C PHE A 370 12.93 -12.10 12.17
N CYS A 371 12.00 -11.88 13.11
CA CYS A 371 12.25 -10.92 14.19
C CYS A 371 13.47 -11.33 15.04
N LYS A 372 13.77 -12.62 15.16
CA LYS A 372 15.00 -13.11 15.82
C LYS A 372 16.27 -12.85 14.99
N TYR A 373 16.21 -12.95 13.66
CA TYR A 373 17.35 -12.68 12.77
C TYR A 373 17.55 -11.19 12.42
N ASN A 374 16.50 -10.37 12.50
CA ASN A 374 16.56 -8.94 12.13
C ASN A 374 17.34 -8.08 13.14
N ASN A 375 17.53 -8.53 14.39
CA ASN A 375 18.48 -7.88 15.29
C ASN A 375 19.95 -8.04 14.82
N LEU A 376 20.24 -9.02 13.95
CA LEU A 376 21.54 -9.20 13.29
C LEU A 376 21.59 -8.56 11.89
N CYS A 377 20.55 -8.69 11.06
CA CYS A 377 20.58 -8.08 9.73
C CYS A 377 20.42 -6.55 9.75
N VAL A 378 19.58 -5.97 10.61
CA VAL A 378 19.42 -4.50 10.67
C VAL A 378 20.66 -3.85 11.30
N SER A 379 21.33 -4.51 12.25
CA SER A 379 22.60 -4.02 12.81
C SER A 379 23.74 -4.11 11.81
N VAL A 380 23.83 -5.17 11.00
CA VAL A 380 24.81 -5.28 9.89
C VAL A 380 24.53 -4.28 8.76
N ILE A 381 23.26 -3.97 8.47
CA ILE A 381 22.86 -2.96 7.49
C ILE A 381 23.18 -1.52 7.98
N LEU A 382 23.14 -1.27 9.29
CA LEU A 382 23.46 0.04 9.88
C LEU A 382 24.95 0.23 10.23
N SER A 383 25.70 -0.84 10.49
CA SER A 383 27.14 -0.78 10.79
C SER A 383 28.00 -0.51 9.55
N ASN A 384 27.53 -0.85 8.35
CA ASN A 384 28.24 -0.59 7.08
C ASN A 384 28.15 0.87 6.58
N LYS A 385 27.68 1.82 7.40
CA LYS A 385 27.63 3.26 7.08
C LYS A 385 28.53 4.16 7.95
N ARG A 386 29.47 3.61 8.72
CA ARG A 386 30.47 4.40 9.46
C ARG A 386 31.91 3.90 9.31
N VAL A 387 32.49 4.11 8.13
CA VAL A 387 33.93 4.37 7.92
C VAL A 387 33.96 5.18 6.61
N SER A 388 34.14 6.50 6.60
CA SER A 388 35.44 7.15 6.75
C SER A 388 35.28 8.64 7.09
N THR A 389 35.66 9.02 8.30
CA THR A 389 36.36 10.30 8.55
C THR A 389 37.60 9.93 9.36
N VAL A 390 38.70 9.70 8.65
CA VAL A 390 40.03 9.80 9.24
C VAL A 390 40.65 11.06 8.67
N THR A 391 40.99 11.92 9.62
CA THR A 391 41.80 13.13 9.53
C THR A 391 43.03 13.00 8.64
N SER A 392 43.23 14.01 7.80
CA SER A 392 44.52 14.69 7.64
C SER A 392 44.25 16.17 7.44
#